data_AF-A0A1A8E0H3-F1
#
_entry.id   AF-A0A1A8E0H3-F1
#
_cell.length_a   1.000
_cell.length_b   1.000
_cell.length_c   1.000
_cell.angle_alpha   90.00
_cell.angle_beta   90.00
_cell.angle_gamma   90.00
#
_symmetry.space_group_name_H-M   'P 1'
#
loop_
_entity.id
_entity.type
_entity.pdbx_description
1 polymer ?
#
loop_
_entity_poly.entity_id
_entity_poly.type
_entity_poly.pdbx_seq_one_letter_code
_entity_poly.pdbx_strand_id
1 'polypeptide(L)'
;GMFPQEFVIRFPELTRVAAVTVESYNVKHLKMEKNTSPKVSQFEFVTEKEFERTERHLQLNTLSLNGSSAVHLRFIIASGHDHFVSVHRVTVKT
;
A
#
# COMPACT_ATOMS: atom_id res chain seq x y z
N GLY A 1 5.04 6.55 -15.98
CA GLY A 1 3.63 6.94 -15.76
C GLY A 1 3.58 8.20 -14.95
N MET A 2 2.46 8.91 -15.02
CA MET A 2 2.19 10.04 -14.13
C MET A 2 1.82 9.51 -12.74
N PHE A 3 2.29 10.18 -11.69
CA PHE A 3 1.92 9.94 -10.30
C PHE A 3 1.00 11.08 -9.83
N PRO A 4 0.11 10.85 -8.84
CA PRO A 4 -0.07 9.61 -8.08
C PRO A 4 -0.81 8.52 -8.88
N GLN A 5 -0.52 7.26 -8.56
CA GLN A 5 -1.32 6.11 -9.01
C GLN A 5 -1.84 5.36 -7.80
N GLU A 6 -2.98 4.69 -7.94
CA GLU A 6 -3.60 4.01 -6.82
C GLU A 6 -4.31 2.72 -7.20
N PHE A 7 -4.43 1.84 -6.22
CA PHE A 7 -5.23 0.63 -6.30
C PHE A 7 -5.84 0.32 -4.93
N VAL A 8 -6.93 -0.45 -4.93
CA VAL A 8 -7.66 -0.81 -3.72
C VAL A 8 -7.75 -2.33 -3.61
N ILE A 9 -7.39 -2.86 -2.44
CA ILE A 9 -7.63 -4.25 -2.06
C ILE A 9 -8.84 -4.29 -1.14
N ARG A 10 -9.84 -5.10 -1.49
CA ARG A 10 -11.04 -5.34 -0.69
C ARG A 10 -10.95 -6.69 0.01
N PHE A 11 -11.17 -6.70 1.31
CA PHE A 11 -11.37 -7.92 2.08
C PHE A 11 -12.84 -8.36 2.04
N PRO A 12 -13.13 -9.67 2.12
CA PRO A 12 -14.52 -10.16 2.15
C PRO A 12 -15.32 -9.65 3.35
N GLU A 13 -14.63 -9.44 4.47
CA GLU A 13 -15.19 -9.00 5.76
C GLU A 13 -14.24 -8.00 6.45
N LEU A 14 -14.72 -7.39 7.54
CA LEU A 14 -13.92 -6.46 8.34
C LEU A 14 -12.70 -7.20 8.93
N THR A 15 -11.53 -6.93 8.37
CA THR A 15 -10.31 -7.70 8.66
C THR A 15 -9.37 -6.87 9.51
N ARG A 16 -8.88 -7.45 10.61
CA ARG A 16 -7.80 -6.84 11.39
C ARG A 16 -6.49 -7.01 10.63
N VAL A 17 -5.73 -5.94 10.44
CA VAL A 17 -4.47 -5.95 9.71
C VAL A 17 -3.35 -5.48 10.63
N ALA A 18 -2.43 -6.40 10.95
CA ALA A 18 -1.25 -6.11 11.74
C ALA A 18 -0.17 -5.39 10.90
N ALA A 19 0.10 -5.90 9.69
CA ALA A 19 1.12 -5.34 8.80
C ALA A 19 0.83 -5.68 7.34
N VAL A 20 1.38 -4.88 6.43
CA VAL A 20 1.39 -5.15 4.99
C VAL A 20 2.82 -5.14 4.48
N THR A 21 3.19 -6.16 3.71
CA THR A 21 4.48 -6.22 3.02
C THR A 21 4.26 -6.04 1.53
N VAL A 22 4.99 -5.10 0.94
CA VAL A 22 4.92 -4.74 -0.48
C VAL A 22 6.22 -5.11 -1.15
N GLU A 23 6.12 -5.90 -2.21
CA GLU A 23 7.21 -6.20 -3.14
C GLU A 23 7.03 -5.40 -4.42
N SER A 24 8.04 -4.61 -4.78
CA SER A 24 7.92 -3.61 -5.85
C SER A 24 9.24 -3.29 -6.54
N TYR A 25 9.17 -2.62 -7.69
CA TYR A 25 10.30 -1.92 -8.30
C TYR A 25 10.01 -0.44 -8.44
N ASN A 26 11.05 0.35 -8.20
CA ASN A 26 11.10 1.81 -8.38
C ASN A 26 10.03 2.58 -7.61
N VAL A 27 9.24 1.97 -6.73
CA VAL A 27 8.34 2.73 -5.86
C VAL A 27 9.22 3.56 -4.93
N LYS A 28 8.93 4.85 -4.82
CA LYS A 28 9.66 5.75 -3.92
C LYS A 28 8.79 6.08 -2.72
N HIS A 29 7.58 6.57 -2.94
CA HIS A 29 6.70 7.00 -1.85
C HIS A 29 5.36 6.27 -1.94
N LEU A 30 5.05 5.47 -0.93
CA LEU A 30 3.77 4.76 -0.81
C LEU A 30 2.99 5.29 0.38
N LYS A 31 1.75 5.70 0.15
CA LYS A 31 0.76 6.02 1.18
C LYS A 31 -0.30 4.93 1.25
N MET A 32 -0.79 4.66 2.45
CA MET A 32 -1.86 3.71 2.71
C MET A 32 -3.01 4.38 3.44
N GLU A 33 -4.20 4.18 2.91
CA GLU A 33 -5.46 4.60 3.52
C GLU A 33 -6.36 3.37 3.71
N LYS A 34 -7.32 3.46 4.62
CA LYS A 34 -8.28 2.38 4.88
C LYS A 34 -9.71 2.89 4.87
N ASN A 35 -10.63 1.96 4.72
CA ASN A 35 -12.03 2.18 4.96
C ASN A 35 -12.62 0.93 5.63
N THR A 36 -13.50 1.11 6.61
CA THR A 36 -14.16 0.03 7.38
C THR A 36 -15.60 -0.22 6.93
N SER A 37 -16.12 0.58 6.00
CA SER A 37 -17.47 0.44 5.46
C SER A 37 -17.53 -0.60 4.34
N PRO A 38 -18.67 -1.30 4.16
CA PRO A 38 -18.92 -2.10 2.97
C PRO A 38 -18.94 -1.27 1.68
N LYS A 39 -19.25 0.03 1.77
CA LYS A 39 -19.22 0.97 0.64
C LYS A 39 -17.86 1.64 0.59
N VAL A 40 -17.27 1.71 -0.61
CA VAL A 40 -16.01 2.42 -0.87
C VAL A 40 -16.24 3.93 -0.76
N SER A 41 -16.20 4.45 0.46
CA SER A 41 -16.42 5.87 0.76
C SER A 41 -15.57 6.30 1.94
N GLN A 42 -15.02 7.51 1.93
CA GLN A 42 -14.26 8.09 3.05
C GLN A 42 -13.11 7.18 3.50
N PHE A 43 -12.01 7.25 2.76
CA PHE A 43 -10.76 6.64 3.20
C PHE A 43 -10.11 7.50 4.29
N GLU A 44 -9.60 6.84 5.34
CA GLU A 44 -8.83 7.45 6.42
C GLU A 44 -7.35 7.07 6.28
N PHE A 45 -6.47 8.04 6.51
CA PHE A 45 -5.03 7.81 6.47
C PHE A 45 -4.60 6.77 7.51
N VAL A 46 -3.70 5.87 7.12
CA VAL A 46 -3.12 4.86 8.03
C VAL A 46 -1.65 5.12 8.25
N THR A 47 -0.89 5.15 7.16
CA THR A 47 0.57 5.26 7.21
C THR A 47 1.12 5.63 5.83
N GLU A 48 2.37 6.07 5.80
CA GLU A 48 3.14 6.25 4.58
C GLU A 48 4.59 5.84 4.81
N LYS A 49 5.29 5.49 3.73
CA LYS A 49 6.68 5.08 3.79
C LYS A 49 7.42 5.44 2.51
N GLU A 50 8.63 5.97 2.68
CA GLU A 50 9.63 6.09 1.63
C GLU A 50 10.37 4.75 1.48
N PHE A 51 10.49 4.28 0.25
CA PHE A 51 11.17 3.04 -0.11
C PHE A 51 12.54 3.40 -0.66
N GLU A 52 13.57 2.73 -0.16
CA GLU A 52 14.93 2.90 -0.63
C GLU A 52 15.06 2.55 -2.11
N ARG A 53 15.89 3.31 -2.83
CA ARG A 53 16.24 2.96 -4.20
C ARG A 53 17.10 1.71 -4.18
N THR A 54 16.60 0.65 -4.81
CA THR A 54 17.39 -0.54 -5.10
C THR A 54 17.85 -0.44 -6.54
N GLU A 55 19.13 -0.69 -6.83
CA GLU A 55 19.72 -0.69 -8.18
C GLU A 55 19.13 -1.83 -9.02
N ARG A 56 17.84 -1.74 -9.37
CA ARG A 56 17.02 -2.76 -10.08
C ARG A 56 16.87 -4.09 -9.35
N HIS A 57 16.91 -4.08 -8.02
CA HIS A 57 16.56 -5.26 -7.19
C HIS A 57 15.16 -5.11 -6.60
N LEU A 58 14.51 -6.22 -6.27
CA LEU A 58 13.16 -6.20 -5.68
C LEU A 58 13.18 -5.42 -4.35
N GLN A 59 12.33 -4.40 -4.24
CA GLN A 59 12.13 -3.65 -3.00
C GLN A 59 11.17 -4.44 -2.12
N LEU A 60 11.59 -4.78 -0.90
CA LEU A 60 10.76 -5.45 0.10
C LEU A 60 10.51 -4.50 1.27
N ASN A 61 9.27 -4.00 1.39
CA ASN A 61 8.92 -3.03 2.42
C ASN A 61 7.72 -3.47 3.24
N THR A 62 7.92 -3.66 4.54
CA THR A 62 6.84 -3.88 5.51
C THR A 62 6.40 -2.57 6.16
N LEU A 63 5.09 -2.35 6.22
CA LEU A 63 4.42 -1.26 6.91
C LEU A 63 3.56 -1.85 8.04
N SER A 64 3.70 -1.33 9.26
CA SER A 64 2.85 -1.73 10.40
C SER A 64 1.56 -0.92 10.37
N LEU A 65 0.42 -1.60 10.57
CA LEU A 65 -0.90 -0.98 10.69
C LEU A 65 -1.43 -1.04 12.14
N ASN A 66 -0.58 -1.47 13.08
CA ASN A 66 -0.86 -1.55 14.53
C ASN A 66 -2.17 -2.30 14.87
N GLY A 67 -2.56 -3.27 14.03
CA GLY A 67 -3.77 -4.06 14.22
C GLY A 67 -5.05 -3.29 13.91
N SER A 68 -5.00 -2.29 13.02
CA SER A 68 -6.19 -1.59 12.52
C SER A 68 -7.09 -2.50 11.71
N SER A 69 -8.40 -2.34 11.86
CA SER A 69 -9.39 -3.02 11.01
C SER A 69 -9.65 -2.28 9.71
N ALA A 70 -9.86 -3.02 8.62
CA ALA A 70 -10.21 -2.48 7.30
C ALA A 70 -11.09 -3.47 6.52
N VAL A 71 -12.00 -2.92 5.70
CA VAL A 71 -12.68 -3.64 4.61
C VAL A 71 -11.98 -3.32 3.29
N HIS A 72 -11.55 -2.08 3.10
CA HIS A 72 -10.78 -1.65 1.93
C HIS A 72 -9.44 -1.06 2.37
N LEU A 73 -8.35 -1.46 1.72
CA LEU A 73 -7.05 -0.80 1.81
C LEU A 73 -6.73 -0.15 0.46
N ARG A 74 -6.50 1.16 0.48
CA ARG A 74 -6.07 1.93 -0.69
C ARG A 74 -4.59 2.18 -0.59
N PHE A 75 -3.90 1.86 -1.66
CA PHE A 75 -2.47 2.06 -1.84
C PHE A 75 -2.28 3.19 -2.84
N ILE A 76 -1.55 4.23 -2.46
CA ILE A 76 -1.30 5.40 -3.30
C ILE A 76 0.20 5.50 -3.49
N ILE A 77 0.66 5.22 -4.71
CA ILE A 77 2.05 5.43 -5.13
C ILE A 77 2.17 6.90 -5.50
N ALA A 78 2.65 7.71 -4.56
CA ALA A 78 2.76 9.16 -4.69
C ALA A 78 3.97 9.58 -5.55
N SER A 79 5.04 8.78 -5.56
CA SER A 79 6.19 8.99 -6.45
C SER A 79 6.97 7.69 -6.70
N GLY A 80 7.76 7.68 -7.79
CA GLY A 80 8.72 6.63 -8.12
C GLY A 80 10.14 7.16 -8.26
N HIS A 81 11.12 6.26 -8.16
CA HIS A 81 12.54 6.51 -8.46
C HIS A 81 12.84 6.57 -9.96
N ASP A 82 11.87 6.16 -10.79
CA ASP A 82 11.92 6.21 -12.25
C ASP A 82 10.49 6.50 -12.77
N HIS A 83 10.36 6.69 -14.07
CA HIS A 83 9.08 6.90 -14.73
C HIS A 83 8.15 5.70 -14.52
N PHE A 84 8.65 4.46 -14.52
CA PHE A 84 7.82 3.27 -14.36
C PHE A 84 8.11 2.56 -13.04
N VAL A 85 7.02 2.19 -12.37
CA VAL A 85 7.02 1.41 -11.13
C VAL A 85 6.19 0.16 -11.32
N SER A 86 6.41 -0.82 -10.48
CA SER A 86 5.56 -2.00 -10.42
C SER A 86 5.39 -2.48 -8.99
N VAL A 87 4.21 -2.99 -8.68
CA VAL A 87 3.93 -3.72 -7.45
C VAL A 87 3.67 -5.17 -7.84
N HIS A 88 4.51 -6.08 -7.35
CA HIS A 88 4.44 -7.50 -7.70
C HIS A 88 3.56 -8.29 -6.75
N ARG A 89 3.70 -8.02 -5.46
CA ARG A 89 3.00 -8.75 -4.41
C ARG A 89 2.71 -7.83 -3.25
N VAL A 90 1.49 -7.96 -2.75
CA VAL A 90 1.05 -7.37 -1.49
C VAL A 90 0.65 -8.52 -0.58
N THR A 91 1.36 -8.65 0.54
CA THR A 91 1.10 -9.67 1.55
C THR A 91 0.53 -9.00 2.79
N VAL A 92 -0.68 -9.40 3.17
CA VAL A 92 -1.36 -8.88 4.35
C VAL A 92 -1.14 -9.85 5.50
N LYS A 93 -0.63 -9.34 6.63
CA LYS A 93 -0.58 -10.06 7.89
C LYS A 93 -1.76 -9.58 8.74
N THR A 94 -2.71 -10.48 8.98
CA THR A 94 -3.88 -10.24 9.82
C THR A 94 -3.58 -10.42 11.31
#